data_AF-A0A1C2EEN3-F1
#
_entry.id   AF-A0A1C2EEN3-F1
#
_cell.length_a   1.000
_cell.length_b   1.000
_cell.length_c   1.000
_cell.angle_alpha   90.00
_cell.angle_beta   90.00
_cell.angle_gamma   90.00
#
_symmetry.space_group_name_H-M   'P 1'
#
loop_
_entity.id
_entity.type
_entity.pdbx_description
1 polymer ?
#
loop_
_entity_poly.entity_id
_entity_poly.type
_entity_poly.pdbx_seq_one_letter_code
_entity_poly.pdbx_strand_id
1 'polypeptide(L)'
;MSDVSVFSGKIEVIGPSQNKPDGSEYTYLRIAQRDGTTKLVKKVGVGQLIESYMKPGIEGDFYFVRLGRFGFILFAIKKADGQKIYEENGFSTWISKMRWSAFVLALLFIPLSFVGLLMGGYLGVIVPIAFIWLIWKLSVAFPGVLKESFLKGQLNQLGFAN
;
A
#
# COMPACT_ATOMS: atom_id res chain seq x y z
N MET A 1 -12.77 -6.70 7.47
CA MET A 1 -11.68 -7.67 7.23
C MET A 1 -10.38 -6.89 7.27
N SER A 2 -9.40 -7.30 8.09
CA SER A 2 -8.17 -6.54 8.27
C SER A 2 -7.38 -6.45 6.97
N ASP A 3 -7.21 -5.23 6.43
CA ASP A 3 -6.36 -4.95 5.26
C ASP A 3 -4.86 -5.17 5.55
N VAL A 4 -4.53 -5.64 6.75
CA VAL A 4 -3.18 -5.94 7.22
C VAL A 4 -2.87 -7.42 7.01
N SER A 5 -1.76 -7.70 6.33
CA SER A 5 -1.15 -9.02 6.17
C SER A 5 0.16 -9.07 6.93
N VAL A 6 0.34 -10.11 7.76
CA VAL A 6 1.58 -10.31 8.52
C VAL A 6 2.34 -11.48 7.90
N PHE A 7 3.63 -11.27 7.61
CA PHE A 7 4.53 -12.34 7.17
C PHE A 7 5.68 -12.47 8.16
N SER A 8 5.77 -13.63 8.79
CA SER A 8 6.85 -13.96 9.74
C SER A 8 7.92 -14.77 9.03
N GLY A 9 9.19 -14.35 9.14
CA GLY A 9 10.28 -15.04 8.46
C GLY A 9 11.54 -14.21 8.33
N LYS A 10 12.37 -14.58 7.35
CA LYS A 10 13.63 -13.93 6.99
C LYS A 10 13.50 -13.26 5.63
N ILE A 11 13.90 -12.00 5.51
CA ILE A 11 14.05 -11.37 4.19
C ILE A 11 15.28 -12.00 3.53
N GLU A 12 15.09 -12.75 2.45
CA GLU A 12 16.19 -13.33 1.69
C GLU A 12 16.71 -12.38 0.61
N VAL A 13 15.78 -11.73 -0.10
CA VAL A 13 16.10 -10.90 -1.26
C VAL A 13 15.26 -9.64 -1.23
N ILE A 14 15.94 -8.52 -1.43
CA ILE A 14 15.34 -7.21 -1.65
C ILE A 14 15.54 -6.89 -3.13
N GLY A 15 14.44 -6.72 -3.86
CA GLY A 15 14.49 -6.36 -5.27
C GLY A 15 14.93 -4.91 -5.48
N PRO A 16 15.06 -4.46 -6.74
CA PRO A 16 15.40 -3.07 -7.06
C PRO A 16 14.39 -2.10 -6.44
N SER A 17 14.90 -1.00 -5.87
CA SER A 17 14.09 0.09 -5.30
C SER A 17 14.05 1.32 -6.20
N GLN A 18 12.97 2.07 -6.08
CA GLN A 18 12.90 3.46 -6.52
C GLN A 18 12.72 4.36 -5.32
N ASN A 19 13.64 5.30 -5.13
CA ASN A 19 13.52 6.30 -4.08
C ASN A 19 12.32 7.21 -4.37
N LYS A 20 11.52 7.43 -3.34
CA LYS A 20 10.38 8.36 -3.29
C LYS A 20 10.63 9.35 -2.14
N PRO A 21 9.92 10.48 -2.12
CA PRO A 21 10.09 11.47 -1.04
C PRO A 21 9.80 10.92 0.37
N ASP A 22 8.90 9.93 0.50
CA ASP A 22 8.48 9.35 1.79
C ASP A 22 9.14 7.98 2.09
N GLY A 23 10.15 7.56 1.32
CA GLY A 23 10.82 6.26 1.46
C GLY A 23 11.11 5.59 0.12
N SER A 24 10.98 4.27 0.05
CA SER A 24 11.31 3.51 -1.17
C SER A 24 10.20 2.58 -1.63
N GLU A 25 10.07 2.44 -2.94
CA GLU A 25 9.21 1.44 -3.57
C GLU A 25 10.08 0.31 -4.12
N TYR A 26 10.02 -0.86 -3.50
CA TYR A 26 10.69 -2.06 -3.96
C TYR A 26 9.82 -2.82 -4.97
N THR A 27 10.45 -3.30 -6.03
CA THR A 27 9.78 -4.13 -7.04
C THR A 27 9.24 -5.41 -6.42
N TYR A 28 10.01 -6.02 -5.53
CA TYR A 28 9.61 -7.17 -4.74
C TYR A 28 10.46 -7.35 -3.48
N LEU A 29 9.91 -8.07 -2.49
CA LEU A 29 10.60 -8.64 -1.36
C LEU A 29 10.38 -10.15 -1.34
N ARG A 30 11.44 -10.94 -1.16
CA ARG A 30 11.34 -12.39 -0.95
C ARG A 30 11.57 -12.69 0.51
N ILE A 31 10.55 -13.27 1.16
CA ILE A 31 10.56 -13.62 2.58
C ILE A 31 10.52 -15.14 2.68
N ALA A 32 11.57 -15.76 3.24
CA ALA A 32 11.54 -17.16 3.64
C ALA A 32 10.78 -17.29 4.96
N GLN A 33 9.66 -18.00 4.93
CA GLN A 33 8.84 -18.28 6.09
C GLN A 33 9.40 -19.47 6.87
N ARG A 34 9.03 -19.57 8.15
CA ARG A 34 9.53 -20.63 9.05
C ARG A 34 9.06 -22.04 8.64
N ASP A 35 8.04 -22.13 7.81
CA ASP A 35 7.53 -23.39 7.24
C ASP A 35 8.37 -23.90 6.04
N GLY A 36 9.46 -23.20 5.69
CA GLY A 36 10.31 -23.53 4.56
C GLY A 36 9.78 -23.01 3.21
N THR A 37 8.63 -22.32 3.19
CA THR A 37 8.11 -21.70 1.97
C THR A 37 8.69 -20.30 1.77
N THR A 38 8.84 -19.88 0.51
CA THR A 38 9.26 -18.52 0.18
C THR A 38 8.08 -17.72 -0.35
N LYS A 39 7.83 -16.56 0.25
CA LYS A 39 6.77 -15.64 -0.17
C LYS A 39 7.35 -14.44 -0.91
N LEU A 40 6.93 -14.27 -2.15
CA LEU A 40 7.29 -13.11 -2.98
C LEU A 40 6.21 -12.03 -2.87
N VAL A 41 6.51 -10.94 -2.18
CA VAL A 41 5.63 -9.77 -2.07
C VAL A 41 6.06 -8.76 -3.13
N LYS A 42 5.19 -8.46 -4.09
CA LYS A 42 5.49 -7.54 -5.21
C LYS A 42 4.96 -6.14 -4.93
N LYS A 43 5.59 -5.11 -5.52
CA LYS A 43 5.24 -3.69 -5.37
C LYS A 43 5.11 -3.31 -3.89
N VAL A 44 6.24 -3.35 -3.21
CA VAL A 44 6.28 -3.08 -1.77
C VAL A 44 6.74 -1.66 -1.54
N GLY A 45 5.82 -0.86 -1.07
CA GLY A 45 6.12 0.42 -0.52
C GLY A 45 6.68 0.35 0.90
N VAL A 46 7.75 1.06 1.20
CA VAL A 46 8.40 1.09 2.51
C VAL A 46 8.64 2.54 2.91
N GLY A 47 8.28 2.89 4.15
CA GLY A 47 8.54 4.22 4.71
C GLY A 47 10.02 4.45 4.96
N GLN A 48 10.44 5.70 4.96
CA GLN A 48 11.85 6.09 5.09
C GLN A 48 12.53 5.52 6.34
N LEU A 49 11.82 5.47 7.47
CA LEU A 49 12.39 4.92 8.70
C LEU A 49 12.66 3.43 8.52
N ILE A 50 11.67 2.68 8.03
CA ILE A 50 11.77 1.23 7.84
C ILE A 50 12.82 0.89 6.79
N GLU A 51 12.89 1.66 5.70
CA GLU A 51 13.87 1.51 4.62
C GLU A 51 15.31 1.51 5.15
N SER A 52 15.63 2.42 6.08
CA SER A 52 16.98 2.50 6.65
C SER A 52 17.42 1.21 7.37
N TYR A 53 16.45 0.42 7.82
CA TYR A 53 16.67 -0.88 8.44
C TYR A 53 16.49 -2.05 7.49
N MET A 54 16.06 -1.86 6.24
CA MET A 54 15.84 -2.96 5.30
C MET A 54 17.17 -3.49 4.76
N LYS A 55 17.54 -4.69 5.21
CA LYS A 55 18.70 -5.45 4.72
C LYS A 55 18.33 -6.91 4.49
N PRO A 56 18.93 -7.58 3.49
CA PRO A 56 18.82 -9.03 3.38
C PRO A 56 19.34 -9.69 4.68
N GLY A 57 18.65 -10.73 5.13
CA GLY A 57 18.96 -11.49 6.32
C GLY A 57 18.18 -11.11 7.58
N ILE A 58 17.34 -10.07 7.54
CA ILE A 58 16.55 -9.66 8.70
C ILE A 58 15.44 -10.66 8.98
N GLU A 59 15.35 -11.06 10.24
CA GLU A 59 14.33 -11.97 10.75
C GLU A 59 13.34 -11.23 11.64
N GLY A 60 12.05 -11.49 11.42
CA GLY A 60 10.99 -10.85 12.18
C GLY A 60 9.59 -11.06 11.59
N ASP A 61 8.65 -10.33 12.16
CA ASP A 61 7.28 -10.19 11.67
C ASP A 61 7.18 -8.90 10.88
N PHE A 62 6.82 -9.01 9.61
CA PHE A 62 6.66 -7.91 8.68
C PHE A 62 5.18 -7.62 8.47
N TYR A 63 4.75 -6.41 8.79
CA TYR A 63 3.35 -6.00 8.77
C TYR A 63 3.07 -5.15 7.53
N PHE A 64 2.26 -5.69 6.63
CA PHE A 64 1.93 -5.08 5.36
C PHE A 64 0.48 -4.63 5.32
N VAL A 65 0.21 -3.41 4.89
CA VAL A 65 -1.11 -2.97 4.45
C VAL A 65 -1.28 -3.32 2.97
N ARG A 66 -2.41 -3.94 2.62
CA ARG A 66 -2.73 -4.33 1.25
C ARG A 66 -3.44 -3.19 0.53
N LEU A 67 -2.86 -2.71 -0.57
CA LEU A 67 -3.48 -1.73 -1.48
C LEU A 67 -4.16 -2.41 -2.68
N GLY A 68 -4.83 -3.54 -2.46
CA GLY A 68 -5.47 -4.31 -3.53
C GLY A 68 -4.50 -4.70 -4.66
N ARG A 69 -4.75 -4.22 -5.89
CA ARG A 69 -3.89 -4.46 -7.07
C ARG A 69 -2.67 -3.53 -7.16
N PHE A 70 -2.63 -2.47 -6.35
CA PHE A 70 -1.57 -1.47 -6.41
C PHE A 70 -0.30 -1.90 -5.67
N GLY A 71 -0.41 -2.84 -4.73
CA GLY A 71 0.74 -3.41 -4.05
C GLY A 71 0.51 -3.60 -2.55
N PHE A 72 1.62 -3.61 -1.82
CA PHE A 72 1.67 -3.73 -0.38
C PHE A 72 2.49 -2.59 0.20
N ILE A 73 2.17 -2.16 1.41
CA ILE A 73 2.94 -1.15 2.14
C ILE A 73 3.39 -1.72 3.45
N LEU A 74 4.70 -1.85 3.61
CA LEU A 74 5.32 -2.24 4.86
C LEU A 74 5.32 -1.02 5.79
N PHE A 75 4.52 -1.09 6.85
CA PHE A 75 4.37 0.01 7.81
C PHE A 75 4.91 -0.33 9.19
N ALA A 76 5.18 -1.61 9.48
CA ALA A 76 5.85 -2.02 10.70
C ALA A 76 6.66 -3.30 10.53
N ILE A 77 7.74 -3.40 11.31
CA ILE A 77 8.58 -4.57 11.46
C ILE A 77 8.75 -4.81 12.96
N LYS A 78 8.51 -6.05 13.39
CA LYS A 78 8.93 -6.53 14.70
C LYS A 78 10.06 -7.53 14.48
N LYS A 79 11.29 -7.14 14.79
CA LYS A 79 12.46 -8.00 14.63
C LYS A 79 12.44 -9.13 15.66
N ALA A 80 13.19 -10.20 15.37
CA ALA A 80 13.38 -11.33 16.29
C ALA A 80 14.07 -10.92 17.60
N ASP A 81 14.86 -9.84 17.59
CA ASP A 81 15.52 -9.25 18.77
C ASP A 81 14.54 -8.45 19.68
N GLY A 82 13.26 -8.35 19.30
CA GLY A 82 12.24 -7.60 20.02
C GLY A 82 12.15 -6.12 19.66
N GLN A 83 13.03 -5.60 18.79
CA GLN A 83 12.94 -4.23 18.30
C GLN A 83 11.68 -4.05 17.44
N LYS A 84 10.90 -3.02 17.78
CA LYS A 84 9.72 -2.60 17.03
C LYS A 84 10.08 -1.37 16.21
N ILE A 85 9.99 -1.46 14.90
CA ILE A 85 10.22 -0.35 13.97
C ILE A 85 8.92 -0.13 13.23
N TYR A 86 8.39 1.08 13.26
CA TYR A 86 7.14 1.40 12.60
C TYR A 86 7.19 2.81 12.02
N GLU A 87 6.45 3.04 10.94
CA GLU A 87 6.35 4.35 10.32
C GLU A 87 5.15 5.10 10.91
N GLU A 88 5.42 6.13 11.71
CA GLU A 88 4.39 6.88 12.43
C GLU A 88 3.84 8.05 11.60
N ASN A 89 4.65 8.61 10.69
CA ASN A 89 4.34 9.85 9.97
C ASN A 89 3.37 9.67 8.78
N GLY A 90 2.84 8.46 8.55
CA GLY A 90 1.96 8.16 7.43
C GLY A 90 2.60 8.40 6.05
N PHE A 91 1.92 8.01 4.98
CA PHE A 91 2.46 8.11 3.62
C PHE A 91 1.84 9.29 2.86
N SER A 92 2.10 10.52 3.33
CA SER A 92 1.42 11.75 2.90
C SER A 92 1.61 12.09 1.41
N THR A 93 2.82 11.92 0.87
CA THR A 93 3.14 12.12 -0.54
C THR A 93 2.49 11.05 -1.41
N TRP A 94 2.37 9.82 -0.92
CA TRP A 94 1.68 8.75 -1.67
C TRP A 94 0.17 8.97 -1.70
N ILE A 95 -0.41 9.42 -0.58
CA ILE A 95 -1.80 9.87 -0.53
C ILE A 95 -2.04 11.00 -1.52
N SER A 96 -1.15 12.01 -1.54
CA SER A 96 -1.23 13.14 -2.46
C SER A 96 -1.16 12.70 -3.92
N LYS A 97 -0.22 11.81 -4.25
CA LYS A 97 -0.06 11.25 -5.60
C LYS A 97 -1.27 10.42 -6.03
N MET A 98 -1.86 9.62 -5.14
CA MET A 98 -3.07 8.85 -5.45
C MET A 98 -4.27 9.77 -5.70
N ARG A 99 -4.44 10.81 -4.87
CA ARG A 99 -5.50 11.81 -5.05
C ARG A 99 -5.32 12.61 -6.35
N TRP A 100 -4.10 13.01 -6.66
CA TRP A 100 -3.80 13.68 -7.93
C TRP A 100 -4.07 12.78 -9.13
N SER A 101 -3.65 11.51 -9.06
CA SER A 101 -3.94 10.53 -10.11
C SER A 101 -5.45 10.33 -10.29
N ALA A 102 -6.21 10.28 -9.19
CA ALA A 102 -7.67 10.19 -9.23
C ALA A 102 -8.30 11.46 -9.81
N PHE A 103 -7.76 12.65 -9.50
CA PHE A 103 -8.20 13.92 -10.06
C PHE A 103 -7.97 13.99 -11.57
N VAL A 104 -6.78 13.59 -12.04
CA VAL A 104 -6.46 13.52 -13.48
C VAL A 104 -7.37 12.53 -14.18
N LEU A 105 -7.61 11.35 -13.60
CA LEU A 105 -8.57 10.37 -14.11
C LEU A 105 -9.98 10.96 -14.18
N ALA A 106 -10.43 11.65 -13.13
CA ALA A 106 -11.73 12.30 -13.10
C ALA A 106 -11.85 13.36 -14.22
N LEU A 107 -10.83 14.20 -14.39
CA LEU A 107 -10.80 15.23 -15.42
C LEU A 107 -10.92 14.64 -16.84
N LEU A 108 -10.25 13.53 -17.11
CA LEU A 108 -10.26 12.86 -18.42
C LEU A 108 -11.55 12.09 -18.68
N PHE A 109 -12.06 11.39 -17.65
CA PHE A 109 -13.15 10.43 -17.82
C PHE A 109 -14.53 11.01 -17.54
N ILE A 110 -14.69 12.08 -16.74
CA ILE A 110 -15.99 12.72 -16.52
C ILE A 110 -16.57 13.26 -17.85
N PRO A 111 -15.82 14.00 -18.69
CA PRO A 111 -16.32 14.45 -19.98
C PRO A 111 -16.65 13.30 -20.93
N LEU A 112 -15.77 12.28 -20.99
CA LEU A 112 -15.98 11.09 -21.82
C LEU A 112 -17.22 10.30 -21.40
N SER A 113 -17.43 10.17 -20.09
CA SER A 113 -18.60 9.53 -19.50
C SER A 113 -19.88 10.28 -19.85
N PHE A 114 -19.84 11.61 -19.85
CA PHE A 114 -20.98 12.45 -20.23
C PHE A 114 -21.34 12.28 -21.70
N VAL A 115 -20.35 12.24 -22.60
CA VAL A 115 -20.57 11.93 -24.03
C VAL A 115 -21.15 10.53 -24.20
N GLY A 116 -20.61 9.53 -23.51
CA GLY A 116 -21.13 8.15 -23.57
C GLY A 116 -22.58 8.03 -23.11
N LEU A 117 -22.96 8.79 -22.09
CA LEU A 117 -24.32 8.85 -21.56
C LEU A 117 -25.28 9.53 -22.54
N LEU A 118 -24.83 10.59 -23.21
CA LEU A 118 -25.58 11.28 -24.28
C LEU A 118 -25.76 10.45 -25.55
N MET A 119 -24.83 9.55 -25.87
CA MET A 119 -24.94 8.65 -27.03
C MET A 119 -25.88 7.45 -26.79
N GLY A 120 -26.51 7.33 -25.62
CA GLY A 120 -27.74 6.56 -25.43
C GLY A 120 -27.65 5.03 -25.58
N GLY A 121 -26.48 4.42 -25.34
CA GLY A 121 -26.29 2.97 -25.40
C GLY A 121 -26.10 2.28 -24.04
N TYR A 122 -26.21 0.95 -23.99
CA TYR A 122 -25.90 0.12 -22.80
C TYR A 122 -24.49 0.39 -22.23
N LEU A 123 -23.52 0.63 -23.12
CA LEU A 123 -22.16 1.04 -22.74
C LEU A 123 -22.10 2.45 -22.12
N GLY A 124 -23.05 3.32 -22.44
CA GLY A 124 -23.15 4.68 -21.92
C GLY A 124 -23.51 4.78 -20.44
N VAL A 125 -24.06 3.71 -19.84
CA VAL A 125 -24.42 3.66 -18.42
C VAL A 125 -23.41 2.86 -17.59
N ILE A 126 -22.91 1.75 -18.12
CA ILE A 126 -21.97 0.87 -17.39
C ILE A 126 -20.60 1.52 -17.24
N VAL A 127 -20.11 2.16 -18.30
CA VAL A 127 -18.77 2.77 -18.33
C VAL A 127 -18.64 3.86 -17.25
N PRO A 128 -19.58 4.83 -17.10
CA PRO A 128 -19.54 5.80 -16.00
C PRO A 128 -19.54 5.17 -14.61
N ILE A 129 -20.34 4.13 -14.37
CA ILE A 129 -20.43 3.46 -13.06
C ILE A 129 -19.08 2.84 -12.67
N ALA A 130 -18.44 2.13 -13.60
CA ALA A 130 -17.11 1.55 -13.37
C ALA A 130 -16.05 2.63 -13.08
N PHE A 131 -16.11 3.77 -13.78
CA PHE A 131 -15.19 4.88 -13.54
C PHE A 131 -15.42 5.57 -12.20
N ILE A 132 -16.67 5.83 -11.81
CA ILE A 132 -17.01 6.40 -10.50
C ILE A 132 -16.48 5.49 -9.39
N TRP A 133 -16.67 4.17 -9.52
CA TRP A 133 -16.14 3.21 -8.56
C TRP A 133 -14.61 3.25 -8.49
N LEU A 134 -13.92 3.33 -9.62
CA LEU A 134 -12.45 3.44 -9.68
C LEU A 134 -11.94 4.73 -9.01
N ILE A 135 -12.55 5.87 -9.33
CA ILE A 135 -12.22 7.18 -8.76
C ILE A 135 -12.43 7.18 -7.25
N TRP A 136 -13.58 6.69 -6.78
CA TRP A 136 -13.86 6.58 -5.35
C TRP A 136 -12.81 5.72 -4.62
N LYS A 137 -12.43 4.59 -5.22
CA LYS A 137 -11.43 3.69 -4.64
C LYS A 137 -10.06 4.36 -4.53
N LEU A 138 -9.64 5.12 -5.54
CA LEU A 138 -8.38 5.86 -5.57
C LEU A 138 -8.37 7.11 -4.67
N SER A 139 -9.50 7.81 -4.58
CA SER A 139 -9.60 9.07 -3.82
C SER A 139 -9.85 8.87 -2.33
N VAL A 140 -10.56 7.81 -1.95
CA VAL A 140 -11.09 7.63 -0.59
C VAL A 140 -10.59 6.34 0.04
N ALA A 141 -10.81 5.20 -0.60
CA ALA A 141 -10.53 3.89 0.01
C ALA A 141 -9.03 3.67 0.25
N PHE A 142 -8.19 3.78 -0.78
CA PHE A 142 -6.73 3.57 -0.60
C PHE A 142 -6.06 4.62 0.28
N PRO A 143 -6.35 5.93 0.15
CA PRO A 143 -5.79 6.93 1.04
C PRO A 143 -6.21 6.72 2.50
N GLY A 144 -7.41 6.19 2.75
CA GLY A 144 -7.91 5.90 4.09
C GLY A 144 -7.02 4.92 4.86
N VAL A 145 -6.51 3.89 4.18
CA VAL A 145 -5.64 2.85 4.80
C VAL A 145 -4.21 3.34 5.05
N LEU A 146 -3.84 4.49 4.45
CA LEU A 146 -2.52 5.11 4.58
C LEU A 146 -2.49 6.30 5.52
N LYS A 147 -3.65 6.71 6.03
CA LYS A 147 -3.74 7.77 7.03
C LYS A 147 -3.03 7.33 8.31
N GLU A 148 -2.35 8.28 8.92
CA GLU A 148 -1.74 8.15 10.24
C GLU A 148 -2.71 7.57 11.28
N SER A 149 -3.95 8.04 11.33
CA SER A 149 -4.94 7.55 12.30
C SER A 149 -5.29 6.07 12.12
N PHE A 150 -5.30 5.57 10.88
CA PHE A 150 -5.52 4.16 10.60
C PHE A 150 -4.30 3.33 10.98
N LEU A 151 -3.11 3.77 10.59
CA LEU A 151 -1.85 3.09 10.91
C LEU A 151 -1.62 3.03 12.42
N LYS A 152 -1.81 4.14 13.14
CA LYS A 152 -1.78 4.19 14.61
C LYS A 152 -2.83 3.27 15.24
N GLY A 153 -4.05 3.25 14.70
CA GLY A 153 -5.09 2.32 15.14
C GLY A 153 -4.69 0.85 15.00
N GLN A 154 -4.08 0.47 13.88
CA GLN A 154 -3.57 -0.88 13.66
C GLN A 154 -2.37 -1.20 14.56
N LEU A 155 -1.43 -0.27 14.72
CA LEU A 155 -0.28 -0.42 15.62
C LEU A 155 -0.72 -0.65 17.07
N ASN A 156 -1.72 0.11 17.55
CA ASN A 156 -2.30 -0.07 18.88
C ASN A 156 -2.94 -1.45 19.04
N GLN A 157 -3.72 -1.90 18.06
CA GLN A 157 -4.34 -3.23 18.07
C GLN A 157 -3.32 -4.37 18.04
N LEU A 158 -2.17 -4.15 17.39
CA LEU A 158 -1.08 -5.13 17.25
C LEU A 158 -0.07 -5.08 18.41
N GLY A 159 -0.36 -4.30 19.47
CA GLY A 159 0.47 -4.23 20.67
C GLY A 159 1.80 -3.51 20.46
N PHE A 160 1.86 -2.59 19.49
CA PHE A 160 3.01 -1.70 19.28
C PHE A 160 2.97 -0.47 20.20
N ALA A 161 1.79 -0.06 20.68
CA ALA A 161 1.66 0.93 21.73
C ALA A 161 1.98 0.33 23.10
N ASN A 162 2.97 0.91 23.76
CA ASN A 162 3.11 0.90 25.21
C ASN A 162 2.67 2.26 25.73
#